data_AF-A0A1J3JJC8-F1
#
_entry.id   AF-A0A1J3JJC8-F1
#
_cell.length_a   1.000
_cell.length_b   1.000
_cell.length_c   1.000
_cell.angle_alpha   90.00
_cell.angle_beta   90.00
_cell.angle_gamma   90.00
#
_symmetry.space_group_name_H-M   'P 1'
#
loop_
_entity.id
_entity.type
_entity.pdbx_description
1 polymer ?
#
loop_
_entity_poly.entity_id
_entity_poly.type
_entity_poly.pdbx_seq_one_letter_code
_entity_poly.pdbx_strand_id
1 'polypeptide(L)'
;GLKQSGRMWYNRLSEYLLSKGYVNNAICPCVFIKKSSTGFVIIAVYVDDLNIIGTQKEIDDARTHMKEEFEMKDLGMTKFCLGLQ
;
A
#
# COMPACT_ATOMS: atom_id res chain seq x y z
N GLY A 1 -16.12 -10.23 -11.30
CA GLY A 1 -15.33 -10.91 -10.28
C GLY A 1 -16.24 -11.50 -9.22
N LEU A 2 -15.89 -12.66 -8.68
CA LEU A 2 -16.57 -13.21 -7.50
C LEU A 2 -16.37 -12.23 -6.33
N LYS A 3 -17.39 -12.00 -5.50
CA LYS A 3 -17.27 -11.13 -4.31
C LYS A 3 -16.08 -11.49 -3.39
N GLN A 4 -15.59 -12.73 -3.47
CA GLN A 4 -14.47 -13.23 -2.69
C GLN A 4 -13.09 -12.83 -3.22
N SER A 5 -12.95 -12.50 -4.52
CA SER A 5 -11.63 -12.25 -5.12
C SER A 5 -10.94 -11.02 -4.52
N GLY A 6 -11.66 -9.91 -4.32
CA GLY A 6 -11.11 -8.70 -3.71
C GLY A 6 -10.66 -8.91 -2.25
N ARG A 7 -11.40 -9.72 -1.48
CA ARG A 7 -11.02 -10.04 -0.10
C ARG A 7 -9.75 -10.89 -0.03
N MET A 8 -9.62 -11.89 -0.90
CA MET A 8 -8.42 -12.73 -0.96
C MET A 8 -7.21 -11.92 -1.41
N TRP A 9 -7.38 -11.03 -2.39
CA TRP A 9 -6.33 -10.12 -2.82
C TRP A 9 -5.86 -9.22 -1.67
N TYR A 10 -6.80 -8.59 -0.95
CA TYR A 10 -6.47 -7.77 0.20
C TYR A 10 -5.75 -8.55 1.31
N ASN A 11 -6.21 -9.77 1.61
CA ASN A 11 -5.57 -10.61 2.61
C ASN A 11 -4.11 -10.92 2.22
N ARG A 12 -3.87 -11.26 0.95
CA ARG A 12 -2.52 -11.52 0.44
C ARG A 12 -1.63 -10.27 0.51
N LEU A 13 -2.18 -9.12 0.13
CA LEU A 13 -1.50 -7.82 0.26
C LEU A 13 -1.13 -7.55 1.73
N SER A 14 -2.08 -7.72 2.64
CA SER A 14 -1.87 -7.49 4.06
C SER A 14 -0.78 -8.40 4.62
N GLU A 15 -0.82 -9.69 4.35
CA GLU A 15 0.21 -10.66 4.77
C GLU A 15 1.59 -10.28 4.24
N TYR A 16 1.67 -9.93 2.95
CA TYR A 16 2.92 -9.53 2.31
C TYR A 16 3.51 -8.26 2.96
N LEU A 17 2.70 -7.22 3.17
CA LEU A 17 3.19 -5.98 3.76
C LEU A 17 3.61 -6.16 5.22
N LEU A 18 2.86 -6.92 6.01
CA LEU A 18 3.26 -7.25 7.37
C LEU A 18 4.62 -7.98 7.38
N SER A 19 4.86 -8.89 6.43
CA SER A 19 6.16 -9.59 6.30
C SER A 19 7.32 -8.65 5.94
N LYS A 20 7.06 -7.55 5.22
CA LYS A 20 8.04 -6.51 4.88
C LYS A 20 8.22 -5.46 5.98
N GLY A 21 7.59 -5.65 7.14
CA GLY A 21 7.72 -4.80 8.33
C GLY A 21 6.83 -3.56 8.33
N TYR A 22 5.76 -3.56 7.52
CA TYR A 22 4.70 -2.57 7.67
C TYR A 22 3.80 -2.95 8.83
N VAL A 23 3.11 -1.96 9.40
CA VAL A 23 2.04 -2.17 10.38
C VAL A 23 0.75 -1.58 9.83
N ASN A 24 -0.36 -2.30 9.94
CA ASN A 24 -1.67 -1.77 9.59
C ASN A 24 -2.30 -1.05 10.78
N ASN A 25 -3.05 0.03 10.51
CA ASN A 25 -3.76 0.74 11.57
C ASN A 25 -4.99 -0.09 12.01
N ALA A 26 -5.15 -0.34 13.32
CA ALA A 26 -6.29 -1.08 13.86
C ALA A 26 -7.64 -0.41 13.57
N ILE A 27 -7.66 0.93 13.48
CA ILE A 27 -8.87 1.72 13.18
C ILE A 27 -9.11 1.79 11.67
N CYS A 28 -8.04 1.74 10.86
CA CYS A 28 -8.11 1.86 9.42
C CYS A 28 -7.25 0.77 8.75
N PRO A 29 -7.77 -0.46 8.63
CA PRO A 29 -6.99 -1.60 8.16
C PRO A 29 -6.43 -1.43 6.74
N CYS A 30 -7.07 -0.59 5.91
CA CYS A 30 -6.58 -0.26 4.57
C CYS A 30 -5.36 0.67 4.55
N VAL A 31 -4.86 1.10 5.70
CA VAL A 31 -3.66 1.96 5.81
C VAL A 31 -2.53 1.18 6.47
N PHE A 32 -1.43 1.05 5.74
CA PHE A 32 -0.19 0.44 6.18
C PHE A 32 0.89 1.50 6.35
N ILE A 33 1.63 1.46 7.44
CA ILE A 33 2.65 2.44 7.77
C ILE A 33 3.96 1.70 8.05
N LYS A 34 5.06 2.20 7.51
CA LYS A 34 6.41 1.77 7.87
C LYS A 34 7.24 3.01 8.16
N LYS A 35 7.97 2.98 9.27
CA LYS A 35 8.89 4.05 9.68
C LYS A 35 10.30 3.49 9.68
N SER A 36 11.24 4.26 9.19
CA SER A 36 12.68 4.00 9.28
C SER A 36 13.35 5.13 10.08
N SER A 37 14.64 5.00 10.35
CA SER A 37 15.41 6.06 11.01
C SER A 37 15.50 7.34 10.16
N THR A 38 15.34 7.22 8.84
CA THR A 38 15.55 8.30 7.87
C THR A 38 14.27 8.77 7.20
N GLY A 39 13.13 8.14 7.47
CA GLY A 39 11.90 8.45 6.77
C GLY A 39 10.72 7.59 7.14
N PHE A 40 9.70 7.62 6.29
CA PHE A 40 8.49 6.85 6.45
C PHE A 40 7.83 6.60 5.09
N VAL A 41 6.96 5.61 5.06
CA VAL A 41 6.03 5.37 3.96
C VAL A 41 4.68 4.91 4.52
N ILE A 42 3.64 5.38 3.87
CA ILE A 42 2.24 5.06 4.11
C ILE A 42 1.69 4.52 2.79
N ILE A 43 1.02 3.38 2.86
CA ILE A 43 0.28 2.81 1.74
C ILE A 43 -1.18 2.78 2.13
N ALA A 44 -2.01 3.51 1.38
CA ALA A 44 -3.46 3.48 1.52
C ALA A 44 -4.07 2.69 0.36
N VAL A 45 -4.82 1.65 0.71
CA VAL A 45 -5.49 0.77 -0.24
C VAL A 45 -6.89 1.30 -0.54
N TYR A 46 -7.19 1.55 -1.81
CA TYR A 46 -8.51 1.95 -2.28
C TYR A 46 -8.96 1.04 -3.43
N VAL A 47 -9.77 0.04 -3.09
CA VAL A 47 -10.23 -0.99 -4.04
C VAL A 47 -9.03 -1.64 -4.75
N ASP A 48 -8.77 -1.29 -6.00
CA ASP A 48 -7.70 -1.83 -6.84
C ASP A 48 -6.47 -0.90 -6.91
N ASP A 49 -6.57 0.31 -6.36
CA ASP A 49 -5.50 1.32 -6.37
C ASP A 49 -4.75 1.39 -5.03
N LEU A 50 -3.44 1.64 -5.11
CA LEU A 50 -2.57 1.87 -3.97
C LEU A 50 -2.03 3.30 -4.01
N ASN A 51 -2.34 4.09 -2.99
CA ASN A 51 -1.72 5.40 -2.80
C ASN A 51 -0.52 5.26 -1.87
N ILE A 52 0.67 5.60 -2.38
CA ILE A 52 1.93 5.52 -1.63
C ILE A 52 2.40 6.94 -1.32
N ILE A 53 2.59 7.23 -0.03
CA ILE A 53 2.95 8.55 0.48
C ILE A 53 4.13 8.39 1.44
N GLY A 54 5.19 9.16 1.28
CA GLY A 54 6.35 9.02 2.15
C GLY A 54 7.56 9.80 1.68
N THR A 55 8.70 9.51 2.27
CA THR A 55 10.00 9.98 1.80
C THR A 55 10.39 9.25 0.52
N GLN A 56 11.01 9.94 -0.43
CA GLN A 56 11.31 9.40 -1.77
C GLN A 56 11.94 8.00 -1.75
N LYS A 57 12.98 7.79 -0.93
CA LYS A 57 13.64 6.49 -0.79
C LYS A 57 12.68 5.38 -0.36
N GLU A 58 11.86 5.63 0.67
CA GLU A 58 10.90 4.65 1.18
C GLU A 58 9.75 4.39 0.18
N ILE A 59 9.36 5.39 -0.61
CA ILE A 59 8.40 5.22 -1.72
C ILE A 59 8.98 4.28 -2.78
N ASP A 60 10.24 4.48 -3.19
CA ASP A 60 10.87 3.66 -4.22
C ASP A 60 11.08 2.20 -3.74
N ASP A 61 11.46 2.02 -2.47
CA ASP A 61 11.55 0.70 -1.84
C ASP A 61 10.17 0.04 -1.75
N ALA A 62 9.12 0.79 -1.36
CA ALA A 62 7.75 0.28 -1.33
C ALA A 62 7.29 -0.15 -2.72
N ARG A 63 7.50 0.67 -3.74
CA ARG A 63 7.16 0.35 -5.14
C ARG A 63 7.89 -0.91 -5.62
N THR A 64 9.16 -1.10 -5.23
CA THR A 64 9.93 -2.28 -5.58
C THR A 64 9.33 -3.53 -4.96
N HIS A 65 9.09 -3.54 -3.64
CA HIS A 65 8.43 -4.66 -2.96
C HIS A 65 7.07 -4.99 -3.58
N MET A 66 6.28 -3.97 -3.88
CA MET A 66 4.98 -4.16 -4.50
C MET A 66 5.06 -4.90 -5.85
N LYS A 67 6.03 -4.53 -6.70
CA LYS A 67 6.24 -5.16 -8.00
C LYS A 67 6.86 -6.56 -7.91
N GLU A 68 7.47 -6.93 -6.78
CA GLU A 68 8.00 -8.29 -6.56
C GLU A 68 6.86 -9.33 -6.40
N GLU A 69 5.77 -8.95 -5.75
CA GLU A 69 4.67 -9.87 -5.41
C GLU A 69 3.45 -9.71 -6.32
N PHE A 70 3.20 -8.51 -6.83
CA PHE A 70 1.99 -8.19 -7.59
C PHE A 70 2.31 -7.60 -8.95
N GLU A 71 1.51 -7.97 -9.95
CA GLU A 71 1.50 -7.28 -11.23
C GLU A 71 0.89 -5.89 -11.04
N MET A 72 1.71 -4.84 -11.11
CA MET A 72 1.29 -3.46 -10.87
C MET A 72 1.67 -2.54 -12.01
N LYS A 73 0.76 -1.61 -12.30
CA LYS A 73 1.00 -0.49 -13.20
C LYS A 73 1.20 0.78 -12.40
N ASP A 74 2.28 1.50 -12.68
CA ASP A 74 2.47 2.84 -12.11
C ASP A 74 1.54 3.83 -12.83
N LEU A 75 0.67 4.49 -12.08
CA LEU A 75 -0.27 5.50 -12.58
C LEU A 75 0.31 6.93 -12.51
N GLY A 76 1.54 7.08 -12.02
CA GLY A 76 2.20 8.35 -11.82
C GLY A 76 1.82 9.00 -10.49
N MET A 77 2.19 10.28 -10.32
CA MET A 77 1.89 11.01 -9.10
C MET A 77 0.39 11.27 -8.96
N THR A 78 -0.18 10.82 -7.85
CA THR A 78 -1.55 11.15 -7.46
C THR A 78 -1.69 12.65 -7.25
N LYS A 79 -2.59 13.30 -8.01
CA LYS A 79 -2.91 14.73 -7.86
C LYS A 79 -4.15 14.97 -7.00
N PHE A 80 -5.09 14.03 -7.02
CA PHE A 80 -6.36 14.09 -6.28
C PHE A 80 -6.77 12.68 -5.86
N CYS A 81 -7.19 12.51 -4.60
CA CYS A 81 -7.86 11.32 -4.10
C CYS A 81 -9.28 11.68 -3.69
N LEU A 82 -10.28 11.07 -4.33
CA LEU A 82 -11.67 11.22 -3.93
C LEU A 82 -11.91 10.35 -2.68
N GLY A 83 -12.31 10.95 -1.56
CA GLY A 83 -12.58 10.24 -0.30
C GLY A 83 -11.63 10.54 0.87
N LEU A 84 -10.58 11.36 0.64
CA LEU A 84 -9.81 12.01 1.70
C LEU A 84 -10.30 13.46 1.80
N GLN A 85 -11.33 13.71 2.61
CA GLN A 85 -11.83 15.04 2.90
C GLN A 85 -11.75 15.32 4.40
#